data_AF-A0A349H611-F1
#
_entry.id   AF-A0A349H611-F1
#
_cell.length_a   1.000
_cell.length_b   1.000
_cell.length_c   1.000
_cell.angle_alpha   90.00
_cell.angle_beta   90.00
_cell.angle_gamma   90.00
#
_symmetry.space_group_name_H-M   'P 1'
#
loop_
_entity.id
_entity.type
_entity.pdbx_description
1 polymer ?
#
loop_
_entity_poly.entity_id
_entity_poly.type
_entity_poly.pdbx_seq_one_letter_code
_entity_poly.pdbx_strand_id
1 'polypeptide(L)'
;MTKGRTKKIVVLGVCADHHAVYSEVMKDHKVVFATSHEEALRAGRNADVLAVNIDKHNGFLNSMFDRLYEGKVVAIATSRKLMNKLVELPNGEKIDPVCQRTAPEEIMRLIAV
;
A
#
# COMPACT_ATOMS: atom_id res chain seq x y z
N MET A 1 -15.84 -21.98 3.43
CA MET A 1 -15.42 -20.56 3.35
C MET A 1 -14.54 -20.26 4.55
N THR A 2 -13.22 -20.36 4.41
CA THR A 2 -12.31 -19.81 5.41
C THR A 2 -12.52 -18.30 5.41
N LYS A 3 -13.19 -17.76 6.43
CA LYS A 3 -13.19 -16.31 6.64
C LYS A 3 -11.73 -15.93 6.87
N GLY A 4 -11.12 -15.30 5.86
CA GLY A 4 -9.77 -14.78 5.96
C GLY A 4 -9.66 -13.89 7.19
N ARG A 5 -8.55 -14.00 7.91
CA ARG A 5 -8.25 -13.12 9.06
C ARG A 5 -8.33 -11.67 8.58
N THR A 6 -9.02 -10.80 9.33
CA THR A 6 -9.04 -9.36 9.08
C THR A 6 -7.60 -8.82 9.05
N LYS A 7 -7.22 -8.26 7.90
CA LYS A 7 -5.90 -7.66 7.66
C LYS A 7 -5.92 -6.16 7.97
N LYS A 8 -4.78 -5.63 8.42
CA LYS A 8 -4.56 -4.20 8.57
C LYS A 8 -3.82 -3.67 7.34
N ILE A 9 -4.43 -2.72 6.65
CA ILE A 9 -3.94 -2.14 5.40
C ILE A 9 -3.70 -0.66 5.64
N VAL A 10 -2.49 -0.19 5.35
CA VAL A 10 -2.14 1.24 5.45
C VAL A 10 -1.93 1.78 4.04
N VAL A 11 -2.62 2.86 3.71
CA VAL A 11 -2.56 3.50 2.39
C VAL A 11 -2.04 4.92 2.57
N LEU A 12 -0.90 5.24 1.96
CA LEU A 12 -0.27 6.57 2.02
C LEU A 12 -0.36 7.26 0.65
N GLY A 13 -0.83 8.52 0.66
CA GLY A 13 -0.73 9.41 -0.51
C GLY A 13 -1.79 9.20 -1.59
N VAL A 14 -2.95 8.65 -1.23
CA VAL A 14 -4.12 8.54 -2.11
C VAL A 14 -5.09 9.69 -1.78
N CYS A 15 -5.63 10.36 -2.81
CA CYS A 15 -6.58 11.47 -2.65
C CYS A 15 -7.89 11.02 -1.97
N ALA A 16 -8.52 11.93 -1.22
CA ALA A 16 -9.77 11.67 -0.48
C ALA A 16 -10.90 11.10 -1.36
N ASP A 17 -10.99 11.55 -2.62
CA ASP A 17 -12.00 11.08 -3.57
C ASP A 17 -11.92 9.57 -3.85
N HIS A 18 -10.74 8.96 -3.67
CA HIS A 18 -10.57 7.52 -3.84
C HIS A 18 -10.77 6.75 -2.53
N HIS A 19 -10.80 7.41 -1.36
CA HIS A 19 -10.96 6.72 -0.07
C HIS A 19 -12.27 5.97 0.04
N ALA A 20 -13.35 6.50 -0.56
CA ALA A 20 -14.65 5.84 -0.60
C ALA A 20 -14.59 4.50 -1.36
N VAL A 21 -13.94 4.49 -2.53
CA VAL A 21 -13.76 3.27 -3.34
C VAL A 21 -12.91 2.25 -2.61
N TYR A 22 -11.79 2.69 -2.04
CA TYR A 22 -10.90 1.83 -1.26
C TYR A 22 -11.62 1.22 -0.05
N SER A 23 -12.40 2.02 0.66
CA SER A 23 -13.18 1.59 1.83
C SER A 23 -14.24 0.55 1.46
N GLU A 24 -14.93 0.72 0.34
CA GLU A 24 -15.95 -0.23 -0.11
C GLU A 24 -15.34 -1.56 -0.55
N VAL A 25 -14.27 -1.53 -1.35
CA VAL A 25 -13.61 -2.75 -1.86
C VAL A 25 -12.94 -3.54 -0.73
N MET A 26 -12.35 -2.85 0.25
CA MET A 26 -11.62 -3.46 1.36
C MET A 26 -12.41 -3.45 2.68
N LYS A 27 -13.74 -3.39 2.63
CA LYS A 27 -14.63 -3.24 3.80
C LYS A 27 -14.48 -4.31 4.88
N ASP A 28 -14.01 -5.50 4.53
CA ASP A 28 -13.78 -6.60 5.47
C ASP A 28 -12.41 -6.49 6.18
N HIS A 29 -11.64 -5.44 5.88
CA HIS A 29 -10.30 -5.18 6.38
C HIS A 29 -10.21 -3.85 7.12
N LYS A 30 -9.21 -3.72 8.00
CA LYS A 30 -8.94 -2.46 8.69
C LYS A 30 -8.05 -1.59 7.83
N VAL A 31 -8.65 -0.62 7.13
CA VAL A 31 -7.94 0.33 6.27
C VAL A 31 -7.61 1.60 7.05
N VAL A 32 -6.37 2.09 6.93
CA VAL A 32 -5.93 3.39 7.46
C VAL A 32 -5.39 4.22 6.30
N PHE A 33 -6.06 5.34 5.99
CA PHE A 33 -5.59 6.31 5.01
C PHE A 33 -4.69 7.33 5.68
N ALA A 34 -3.38 7.16 5.52
CA ALA A 34 -2.39 8.07 6.08
C ALA A 34 -2.17 9.28 5.16
N THR A 35 -2.17 10.46 5.76
CA THR A 35 -1.92 11.75 5.08
C THR A 35 -0.48 12.22 5.25
N SER A 36 0.27 11.64 6.19
CA SER A 36 1.66 11.96 6.46
C SER A 36 2.54 10.71 6.64
N HIS A 37 3.86 10.87 6.50
CA HIS A 37 4.81 9.81 6.79
C HIS A 37 4.74 9.36 8.25
N GLU A 38 4.59 10.28 9.19
CA GLU A 38 4.50 9.93 10.61
C GLU A 38 3.28 9.06 10.91
N GLU A 39 2.12 9.43 10.36
CA GLU A 39 0.88 8.67 10.49
C GLU A 39 1.03 7.27 9.87
N ALA A 40 1.60 7.19 8.66
CA ALA A 40 1.85 5.94 7.97
C ALA A 40 2.83 5.06 8.75
N LEU A 41 3.89 5.62 9.35
CA LEU A 41 4.84 4.88 10.20
C LEU A 41 4.15 4.32 11.44
N ARG A 42 3.35 5.15 12.13
CA ARG A 42 2.63 4.73 13.35
C ARG A 42 1.62 3.63 13.06
N ALA A 43 0.91 3.74 11.93
CA ALA A 43 -0.03 2.73 11.50
C ALA A 43 0.67 1.47 10.93
N GLY A 44 1.81 1.64 10.26
CA GLY A 44 2.52 0.61 9.50
C GLY A 44 3.22 -0.45 10.34
N ARG A 45 3.60 -0.18 11.60
CA ARG A 45 4.34 -1.13 12.46
C ARG A 45 3.73 -2.52 12.56
N ASN A 46 2.40 -2.60 12.56
CA ASN A 46 1.65 -3.87 12.66
C ASN A 46 0.71 -4.04 11.46
N ALA A 47 1.04 -3.44 10.31
CA ALA A 47 0.26 -3.59 9.10
C ALA A 47 0.62 -4.90 8.40
N ASP A 48 -0.38 -5.56 7.81
CA ASP A 48 -0.15 -6.69 6.91
C ASP A 48 0.21 -6.20 5.50
N VAL A 49 -0.32 -5.02 5.12
CA VAL A 49 -0.06 -4.37 3.83
C VAL A 49 0.22 -2.90 4.03
N LEU A 50 1.25 -2.42 3.32
CA LEU A 50 1.59 -1.02 3.17
C LEU A 50 1.51 -0.66 1.69
N ALA A 51 0.52 0.15 1.34
CA ALA A 51 0.34 0.67 -0.01
C ALA A 51 0.76 2.14 -0.05
N VAL A 52 1.70 2.50 -0.92
CA VAL A 52 2.35 3.82 -0.93
C VAL A 52 2.27 4.42 -2.31
N ASN A 53 1.72 5.64 -2.42
CA ASN A 53 1.81 6.42 -3.63
C ASN A 53 3.25 6.91 -3.86
N ILE A 54 3.96 6.27 -4.79
CA ILE A 54 5.37 6.52 -5.06
C ILE A 54 5.61 7.80 -5.88
N ASP A 55 4.57 8.42 -6.46
CA ASP A 55 4.74 9.71 -7.16
C ASP A 55 5.28 10.79 -6.21
N LYS A 56 4.94 10.71 -4.92
CA LYS A 56 5.33 11.70 -3.90
C LYS A 56 6.04 11.12 -2.69
N HIS A 57 5.93 9.81 -2.46
CA HIS A 57 6.40 9.19 -1.22
C HIS A 57 7.37 8.03 -1.43
N ASN A 58 8.12 7.99 -2.53
CA ASN A 58 9.07 6.91 -2.81
C ASN A 58 10.09 6.68 -1.66
N GLY A 59 10.62 7.76 -1.06
CA GLY A 59 11.57 7.66 0.05
C GLY A 59 11.01 7.03 1.33
N PHE A 60 9.68 6.97 1.47
CA PHE A 60 9.02 6.35 2.62
C PHE A 60 9.22 4.85 2.68
N LEU A 61 9.27 4.19 1.51
CA LEU A 61 9.45 2.74 1.43
C LEU A 61 10.76 2.33 2.12
N ASN A 62 11.86 3.01 1.80
CA ASN A 62 13.16 2.75 2.42
C ASN A 62 13.11 2.82 3.95
N SER A 63 12.47 3.87 4.50
CA SER A 63 12.32 4.03 5.95
C SER A 63 11.48 2.94 6.62
N MET A 64 10.57 2.30 5.90
CA MET A 64 9.79 1.17 6.42
C MET A 64 10.60 -0.13 6.45
N PHE A 65 11.45 -0.37 5.45
CA PHE A 65 12.36 -1.52 5.44
C PHE A 65 13.41 -1.44 6.54
N ASP A 66 14.00 -0.26 6.78
CA ASP A 66 14.96 -0.05 7.88
C ASP A 66 14.36 -0.35 9.26
N ARG A 67 13.03 -0.32 9.36
CA ARG A 67 12.27 -0.61 10.59
C ARG A 67 11.80 -2.06 10.67
N LEU A 68 12.36 -2.95 9.84
CA LEU A 68 12.04 -4.37 9.78
C LEU A 68 10.55 -4.63 9.52
N TYR A 69 9.94 -3.84 8.63
CA TYR A 69 8.61 -4.15 8.16
C TYR A 69 8.62 -5.43 7.30
N GLU A 70 7.90 -6.45 7.75
CA GLU A 70 7.82 -7.76 7.09
C GLU A 70 6.50 -7.98 6.31
N GLY A 71 5.60 -6.99 6.31
CA GLY A 71 4.32 -7.10 5.59
C GLY A 71 4.48 -6.90 4.08
N LYS A 72 3.40 -7.10 3.33
CA LYS A 72 3.40 -6.89 1.87
C LYS A 72 3.48 -5.40 1.57
N VAL A 73 4.19 -5.05 0.50
CA VAL A 73 4.33 -3.67 0.01
C VAL A 73 3.65 -3.55 -1.34
N VAL A 74 2.87 -2.48 -1.53
CA VAL A 74 2.23 -2.15 -2.80
C VAL A 74 2.63 -0.75 -3.22
N ALA A 75 3.35 -0.63 -4.33
CA ALA A 75 3.67 0.66 -4.91
C ALA A 75 2.47 1.16 -5.72
N ILE A 76 1.86 2.29 -5.34
CA ILE A 76 0.77 2.93 -6.08
C ILE A 76 1.36 4.04 -6.96
N ALA A 77 0.95 4.11 -8.21
CA ALA A 77 1.30 5.19 -9.12
C ALA A 77 0.05 5.83 -9.77
N THR A 78 0.19 7.11 -10.03
CA THR A 78 -0.79 8.01 -10.67
C THR A 78 -0.32 8.35 -12.07
N SER A 79 0.99 8.55 -12.24
CA SER A 79 1.59 8.86 -13.54
C SER A 79 1.92 7.60 -14.35
N ARG A 80 1.64 7.62 -15.67
CA ARG A 80 2.06 6.55 -16.60
C ARG A 80 3.56 6.29 -16.57
N LYS A 81 4.37 7.34 -16.34
CA LYS A 81 5.82 7.23 -16.27
C LYS A 81 6.26 6.27 -15.16
N LEU A 82 5.64 6.36 -13.98
CA LEU A 82 5.98 5.49 -12.85
C LEU A 82 5.32 4.12 -12.96
N MET A 83 4.12 4.00 -13.54
CA MET A 83 3.49 2.69 -13.77
C MET A 83 4.33 1.75 -14.65
N ASN A 84 5.17 2.29 -15.55
CA ASN A 84 6.03 1.49 -16.43
C ASN A 84 7.42 1.22 -15.85
N LYS A 85 7.68 1.59 -14.59
CA LYS A 85 9.00 1.47 -13.98
C LYS A 85 8.93 0.55 -12.76
N LEU A 86 9.70 -0.53 -12.79
CA LEU A 86 9.90 -1.40 -11.63
C LEU A 86 10.44 -0.58 -10.44
N VAL A 87 9.86 -0.80 -9.28
CA VAL A 87 10.35 -0.28 -8.00
C VAL A 87 11.20 -1.36 -7.36
N GLU A 88 12.49 -1.07 -7.19
CA GLU A 88 13.41 -1.94 -6.46
C GLU A 88 13.30 -1.60 -4.97
N LEU A 89 12.95 -2.60 -4.18
CA LEU A 89 12.86 -2.53 -2.72
C LEU A 89 14.26 -2.72 -2.10
N PRO A 90 14.50 -2.25 -0.87
CA PRO A 90 15.81 -2.38 -0.20
C PRO A 90 16.32 -3.81 -0.02
N ASN A 91 15.43 -4.81 -0.04
CA ASN A 91 15.79 -6.23 -0.03
C ASN A 91 16.20 -6.78 -1.41
N GLY A 92 16.24 -5.94 -2.45
CA GLY A 92 16.53 -6.30 -3.85
C GLY A 92 15.35 -6.83 -4.65
N GLU A 93 14.18 -6.99 -4.01
CA GLU A 93 12.94 -7.40 -4.70
C GLU A 93 12.45 -6.28 -5.62
N LYS A 94 11.83 -6.65 -6.74
CA LYS A 94 11.28 -5.69 -7.70
C LYS A 94 9.76 -5.86 -7.77
N ILE A 95 9.04 -4.76 -7.58
CA ILE A 95 7.58 -4.74 -7.64
C ILE A 95 7.10 -3.81 -8.75
N ASP A 96 6.03 -4.23 -9.42
CA ASP A 96 5.31 -3.41 -10.39
C ASP A 96 4.39 -2.43 -9.68
N PRO A 97 4.45 -1.12 -10.01
CA PRO A 97 3.50 -0.17 -9.48
C PRO A 97 2.10 -0.39 -10.02
N VAL A 98 1.10 -0.28 -9.16
CA VAL A 98 -0.32 -0.41 -9.50
C VAL A 98 -0.96 0.95 -9.71
N CYS A 99 -1.90 1.05 -10.64
CA CYS A 99 -2.65 2.30 -10.83
C CYS A 99 -3.48 2.61 -9.58
N GLN A 100 -3.51 3.87 -9.13
CA GLN A 100 -4.34 4.29 -7.99
C GLN A 100 -5.83 3.90 -8.12
N ARG A 101 -6.33 3.74 -9.35
CA ARG A 101 -7.72 3.40 -9.63
C ARG A 101 -8.02 1.91 -9.46
N THR A 102 -7.01 1.05 -9.56
CA THR A 102 -7.13 -0.41 -9.51
C THR A 102 -6.35 -1.02 -8.34
N ALA A 103 -5.72 -0.17 -7.53
CA ALA A 103 -4.93 -0.59 -6.38
C ALA A 103 -5.76 -1.33 -5.32
N PRO A 104 -7.03 -0.96 -5.00
CA PRO A 104 -7.84 -1.70 -4.04
C PRO A 104 -8.01 -3.17 -4.42
N GLU A 105 -8.33 -3.44 -5.68
CA GLU A 105 -8.54 -4.79 -6.20
C GLU A 105 -7.24 -5.60 -6.17
N GLU A 106 -6.11 -4.98 -6.53
CA GLU A 106 -4.81 -5.66 -6.50
C GLU A 106 -4.34 -5.92 -5.06
N ILE A 107 -4.58 -4.99 -4.13
CA ILE A 107 -4.33 -5.22 -2.69
C ILE A 107 -5.14 -6.41 -2.21
N MET A 108 -6.44 -6.48 -2.53
CA MET A 108 -7.30 -7.60 -2.17
C MET A 108 -6.82 -8.92 -2.75
N ARG A 109 -6.38 -8.93 -4.01
CA ARG A 109 -5.78 -10.10 -4.66
C ARG A 109 -4.51 -10.56 -3.93
N LEU A 110 -3.65 -9.61 -3.56
CA LEU A 110 -2.39 -9.91 -2.86
C LEU A 110 -2.63 -10.49 -1.48
N ILE A 111 -3.69 -10.12 -0.75
CA ILE A 111 -3.96 -10.63 0.61
C ILE A 111 -4.85 -11.88 0.66
N ALA A 112 -5.44 -12.28 -0.47
CA ALA A 112 -6.25 -13.50 -0.56
C ALA A 112 -5.40 -14.79 -0.59
N VAL A 113 -4.09 -14.66 -0.84
CA VAL A 113 -3.09 -15.74 -0.85
C VAL A 113 -2.35 -15.79 0.49
#